data_AF-A0AA35W560-F1
#
_entry.id   AF-A0AA35W560-F1
#
_cell.length_a   1.000
_cell.length_b   1.000
_cell.length_c   1.000
_cell.angle_alpha   90.00
_cell.angle_beta   90.00
_cell.angle_gamma   90.00
#
_symmetry.space_group_name_H-M   'P 1'
#
loop_
_entity.id
_entity.type
_entity.pdbx_description
1 polymer ?
#
loop_
_entity_poly.entity_id
_entity_poly.type
_entity_poly.pdbx_seq_one_letter_code
_entity_poly.pdbx_strand_id
1 'polypeptide(L)'
;MAILKYKTDDDADVGAHGPNFNGIHHFGFYVENLPEQVEKMEKAGGKRLTKVADPGTGGLFGGQANYANAEVKFAGPDGVVIDVSGSGWATSA
;
A
#
# COMPACT_ATOMS: atom_id res chain seq x y z
N MET A 1 17.41 -7.51 -2.18
CA MET A 1 16.59 -8.70 -2.45
C MET A 1 15.61 -8.82 -1.30
N ALA A 2 14.36 -8.38 -1.50
CA ALA A 2 13.33 -8.54 -0.48
C ALA A 2 12.76 -9.95 -0.62
N ILE A 3 12.83 -10.75 0.44
CA ILE A 3 12.07 -12.01 0.51
C ILE A 3 10.64 -11.59 0.89
N LEU A 4 9.84 -11.24 -0.12
CA LEU A 4 8.44 -10.89 0.06
C LEU A 4 7.66 -12.17 0.43
N LYS A 5 7.14 -12.21 1.65
CA LYS A 5 6.20 -13.26 2.10
C LYS A 5 4.78 -12.73 1.94
N TYR A 6 4.29 -12.73 0.72
CA TYR A 6 2.91 -12.33 0.40
C TYR A 6 1.94 -13.48 0.68
N LYS A 7 0.64 -13.17 0.87
CA LYS A 7 -0.35 -14.15 1.32
C LYS A 7 -0.85 -15.05 0.18
N THR A 8 -1.02 -14.47 -1.01
CA THR A 8 -1.58 -15.11 -2.21
C THR A 8 -0.94 -14.54 -3.47
N ASP A 9 -0.95 -15.27 -4.58
CA ASP A 9 -0.39 -14.78 -5.85
C ASP A 9 -1.13 -13.55 -6.43
N ASP A 10 -2.38 -13.32 -6.01
CA ASP A 10 -3.18 -12.13 -6.37
C ASP A 10 -2.96 -10.93 -5.41
N ASP A 11 -2.05 -11.03 -4.45
CA ASP A 11 -1.78 -9.97 -3.48
C ASP A 11 -1.09 -8.77 -4.16
N ALA A 12 -1.44 -7.54 -3.74
CA ALA A 12 -0.80 -6.33 -4.24
C ALA A 12 0.72 -6.33 -4.00
N ASP A 13 1.19 -7.07 -2.98
CA ASP A 13 2.61 -7.26 -2.66
C ASP A 13 3.39 -8.06 -3.73
N VAL A 14 2.71 -8.74 -4.65
CA VAL A 14 3.31 -9.45 -5.79
C VAL A 14 3.69 -8.48 -6.92
N GLY A 15 3.17 -7.25 -6.90
CA GLY A 15 3.49 -6.22 -7.87
C GLY A 15 3.05 -6.57 -9.30
N ALA A 16 3.13 -5.59 -10.21
CA ALA A 16 2.69 -5.81 -11.60
C ALA A 16 3.60 -6.74 -12.41
N HIS A 17 4.85 -6.92 -11.97
CA HIS A 17 5.90 -7.66 -12.69
C HIS A 17 6.13 -9.07 -12.15
N GLY A 18 5.38 -9.47 -11.12
CA GLY A 18 5.43 -10.80 -10.53
C GLY A 18 6.65 -11.06 -9.63
N PRO A 19 6.71 -12.26 -9.03
CA PRO A 19 7.63 -12.56 -7.92
C PRO A 19 9.11 -12.64 -8.33
N ASN A 20 9.40 -12.72 -9.63
CA ASN A 20 10.77 -12.84 -10.15
C ASN A 20 11.33 -11.51 -10.68
N PHE A 21 10.63 -10.39 -10.45
CA PHE A 21 11.08 -9.08 -10.88
C PHE A 21 12.33 -8.62 -10.12
N ASN A 22 13.27 -8.02 -10.85
CA ASN A 22 14.48 -7.43 -10.28
C ASN A 22 14.44 -5.91 -10.46
N GLY A 23 14.14 -5.20 -9.37
CA GLY A 23 14.04 -3.74 -9.35
C GLY A 23 13.34 -3.25 -8.09
N ILE A 24 12.92 -1.97 -8.10
CA ILE A 24 12.07 -1.44 -7.03
C ILE A 24 10.68 -2.02 -7.20
N HIS A 25 10.28 -2.86 -6.25
CA HIS A 25 8.94 -3.44 -6.23
C HIS A 25 7.95 -2.47 -5.60
N HIS A 26 8.33 -1.92 -4.45
CA HIS A 26 7.51 -1.08 -3.60
C HIS A 26 8.33 0.06 -3.02
N PHE A 27 7.69 1.21 -2.80
CA PHE A 27 8.21 2.26 -1.93
C PHE A 27 7.05 2.95 -1.21
N GLY A 28 7.32 3.44 0.00
CA GLY A 28 6.29 3.95 0.90
C GLY A 28 6.42 5.44 1.19
N PHE A 29 5.28 6.10 1.39
CA PHE A 29 5.19 7.45 1.94
C PHE A 29 4.41 7.44 3.27
N TYR A 30 5.01 8.06 4.27
CA TYR A 30 4.32 8.44 5.50
C TYR A 30 3.68 9.81 5.30
N VAL A 31 2.36 9.91 5.55
CA VAL A 31 1.58 11.13 5.30
C VAL A 31 0.74 11.50 6.51
N GLU A 32 0.55 12.79 6.75
CA GLU A 32 -0.24 13.26 7.89
C GLU A 32 -1.75 13.00 7.71
N ASN A 33 -2.25 13.12 6.47
CA ASN A 33 -3.67 12.95 6.14
C ASN A 33 -3.85 11.92 5.01
N LEU A 34 -4.06 10.66 5.40
CA LEU A 34 -4.23 9.56 4.47
C LEU A 34 -5.47 9.73 3.55
N PRO A 35 -6.68 10.07 4.05
CA PRO A 35 -7.84 10.31 3.19
C PRO A 35 -7.61 11.37 2.11
N GLU A 36 -7.01 12.51 2.47
CA GLU A 36 -6.72 13.58 1.52
C GLU A 36 -5.70 13.15 0.45
N GLN A 37 -4.67 12.40 0.84
CA GLN A 37 -3.67 11.94 -0.13
C GLN A 37 -4.19 10.86 -1.06
N VAL A 38 -5.04 9.96 -0.56
CA VAL A 38 -5.78 9.02 -1.40
C VAL A 38 -6.55 9.76 -2.49
N GLU A 39 -7.33 10.78 -2.12
CA GLU A 39 -8.15 11.53 -3.07
C GLU A 39 -7.28 12.21 -4.13
N LYS A 40 -6.13 12.78 -3.74
CA LYS A 40 -5.17 13.37 -4.67
C LYS A 40 -4.58 12.34 -5.62
N MET A 41 -4.20 11.16 -5.13
CA MET A 41 -3.65 10.08 -5.96
C MET A 41 -4.67 9.53 -6.95
N GLU A 42 -5.92 9.34 -6.52
CA GLU A 42 -7.01 8.91 -7.41
C GLU A 42 -7.28 9.97 -8.51
N LYS A 43 -7.32 11.26 -8.16
CA LYS A 43 -7.46 12.37 -9.13
C LYS A 43 -6.28 12.47 -10.09
N ALA A 44 -5.08 12.08 -9.66
CA ALA A 44 -3.89 12.00 -10.51
C ALA A 44 -3.87 10.77 -11.43
N GLY A 45 -4.90 9.91 -11.38
CA GLY A 45 -5.00 8.70 -12.19
C GLY A 45 -4.30 7.48 -11.59
N GLY A 46 -3.90 7.54 -10.32
CA GLY A 46 -3.31 6.41 -9.60
C GLY A 46 -4.30 5.26 -9.50
N LYS A 47 -3.85 4.05 -9.83
CA LYS A 47 -4.68 2.84 -9.71
C LYS A 47 -4.58 2.28 -8.30
N ARG A 48 -5.64 2.44 -7.51
CA ARG A 48 -5.74 1.83 -6.19
C ARG A 48 -5.75 0.29 -6.29
N LEU A 49 -4.92 -0.35 -5.47
CA LEU A 49 -4.77 -1.82 -5.40
C LEU A 49 -5.49 -2.42 -4.19
N THR A 50 -5.46 -1.74 -3.04
CA THR A 50 -6.18 -2.15 -1.83
C THR A 50 -7.61 -1.62 -1.84
N LYS A 51 -8.59 -2.44 -1.47
CA LYS A 51 -9.97 -1.98 -1.25
C LYS A 51 -10.08 -1.32 0.13
N VAL A 52 -10.99 -0.36 0.25
CA VAL A 52 -11.31 0.34 1.51
C VAL A 52 -11.64 -0.61 2.68
N ALA A 53 -12.20 -1.79 2.37
CA ALA A 53 -12.60 -2.79 3.34
C ALA A 53 -11.53 -3.86 3.62
N ASP A 54 -10.36 -3.78 2.96
CA ASP A 54 -9.34 -4.82 3.12
C ASP A 54 -8.70 -4.74 4.54
N PRO A 55 -8.55 -5.88 5.23
CA PRO A 55 -7.85 -5.95 6.51
C PRO A 55 -6.43 -5.38 6.39
N GLY A 56 -6.05 -4.45 7.26
CA GLY A 56 -4.75 -3.77 7.20
C GLY A 56 -4.76 -2.43 6.46
N THR A 57 -5.91 -1.96 5.95
CA THR A 57 -6.05 -0.58 5.44
C THR A 57 -6.51 0.42 6.52
N GLY A 58 -6.74 -0.07 7.75
CA GLY A 58 -7.25 0.72 8.87
C GLY A 58 -8.71 1.16 8.71
N GLY A 59 -9.43 0.63 7.71
CA GLY A 59 -10.79 1.05 7.39
C GLY A 59 -10.81 2.52 7.00
N LEU A 60 -10.46 2.81 5.74
CA LEU A 60 -10.26 4.18 5.24
C LEU A 60 -11.40 5.17 5.55
N PHE A 61 -12.61 4.65 5.79
CA PHE A 61 -13.81 5.42 6.09
C PHE A 61 -14.62 4.90 7.30
N GLY A 62 -14.06 4.04 8.15
CA GLY A 62 -14.78 3.59 9.34
C GLY A 62 -14.21 2.35 10.00
N GLY A 63 -13.81 2.52 11.26
CA GLY A 63 -13.70 1.44 12.24
C GLY A 63 -12.28 0.94 12.51
N GLN A 64 -11.73 1.45 13.62
CA GLN A 64 -10.52 0.98 14.33
C GLN A 64 -9.18 1.51 13.82
N ALA A 65 -8.81 2.68 14.34
CA ALA A 65 -7.50 3.33 14.29
C ALA A 65 -6.35 2.56 14.99
N ASN A 66 -6.48 1.24 15.20
CA ASN A 66 -5.59 0.45 16.07
C ASN A 66 -4.73 -0.58 15.33
N TYR A 67 -4.69 -0.56 14.00
CA TYR A 67 -3.76 -1.41 13.25
C TYR A 67 -2.46 -0.65 13.03
N ALA A 68 -1.44 -0.96 13.84
CA ALA A 68 -0.07 -0.60 13.50
C ALA A 68 0.20 -1.10 12.07
N ASN A 69 0.76 -0.23 11.22
CA ASN A 69 1.13 -0.51 9.83
C ASN A 69 -0.06 -0.54 8.85
N ALA A 70 -1.12 0.21 9.13
CA ALA A 70 -2.21 0.36 8.18
C ALA A 70 -1.78 1.19 6.95
N GLU A 71 -2.05 0.69 5.74
CA GLU A 71 -1.65 1.34 4.50
C GLU A 71 -2.65 1.17 3.35
N VAL A 72 -2.60 2.10 2.39
CA VAL A 72 -3.28 2.00 1.10
C VAL A 72 -2.23 1.86 0.02
N LYS A 73 -2.42 0.91 -0.89
CA LYS A 73 -1.50 0.67 -2.00
C LYS A 73 -2.05 1.19 -3.31
N PHE A 74 -1.19 1.82 -4.10
CA PHE A 74 -1.47 2.25 -5.47
C PHE A 74 -0.43 1.68 -6.43
N ALA A 75 -0.80 1.42 -7.68
CA ALA A 75 0.16 1.21 -8.74
C ALA A 75 0.51 2.53 -9.42
N GLY A 76 1.81 2.80 -9.53
CA GLY A 76 2.36 3.85 -10.39
C GLY A 76 2.28 3.49 -11.88
N PRO A 77 2.63 4.42 -12.78
CA PRO A 77 2.49 4.23 -14.23
C PRO A 77 3.29 3.04 -14.78
N ASP A 78 4.40 2.71 -14.13
CA ASP A 78 5.34 1.63 -14.48
C ASP A 78 5.11 0.36 -13.64
N GLY A 79 4.01 0.29 -12.88
CA GLY A 79 3.61 -0.88 -12.11
C GLY A 79 4.32 -1.06 -10.76
N VAL A 80 5.16 -0.10 -10.37
CA VAL A 80 5.73 -0.02 -9.02
C VAL A 80 4.60 0.25 -8.03
N VAL A 81 4.60 -0.47 -6.91
CA VAL A 81 3.59 -0.29 -5.87
C VAL A 81 4.02 0.84 -4.93
N ILE A 82 3.07 1.72 -4.63
CA ILE A 82 3.25 2.87 -3.76
C ILE A 82 2.40 2.63 -2.52
N ASP A 83 3.07 2.45 -1.39
CA ASP A 83 2.44 2.25 -0.09
C ASP A 83 2.23 3.62 0.58
N VAL A 84 1.02 3.92 1.05
CA VAL A 84 0.72 5.20 1.72
C VAL A 84 0.15 4.91 3.10
N SER A 85 0.83 5.38 4.14
CA SER A 85 0.43 5.13 5.52
C SER A 85 0.33 6.43 6.32
N GLY A 86 -0.76 6.55 7.08
CA GLY A 86 -0.92 7.60 8.10
C GLY A 86 -0.36 7.23 9.47
N SER A 87 -0.07 5.95 9.71
CA SER A 87 0.51 5.43 10.96
C SER A 87 2.01 5.14 10.85
N GLY A 88 2.54 5.12 9.63
CA GLY A 88 3.87 4.58 9.35
C GLY A 88 3.94 3.07 9.59
N TRP A 89 5.17 2.55 9.58
CA TRP A 89 5.47 1.14 9.81
C TRP A 89 6.30 0.98 11.09
N ALA A 90 5.64 0.57 12.17
CA ALA A 90 6.29 0.10 13.38
C ALA A 90 7.04 -1.21 13.09
N THR A 91 8.32 -1.22 13.45
CA THR A 91 9.16 -2.41 13.45
C THR A 91 9.58 -2.71 14.89
N SER A 92 9.65 -3.99 15.26
CA SER A 92 10.40 -4.39 16.45
C SER A 92 11.88 -4.40 16.11
N ALA A 93 12.70 -3.74 16.94
CA ALA A 93 14.15 -3.86 16.88
C ALA A 93 14.61 -5.23 17.42
#